data_AF-A0A3M6TU10-F1
#
_entry.id   AF-A0A3M6TU10-F1
#
_cell.length_a   1.000
_cell.length_b   1.000
_cell.length_c   1.000
_cell.angle_alpha   90.00
_cell.angle_beta   90.00
_cell.angle_gamma   90.00
#
_symmetry.space_group_name_H-M   'P 1'
#
loop_
_entity.id
_entity.type
_entity.pdbx_description
1 polymer ?
#
loop_
_entity_poly.entity_id
_entity_poly.type
_entity_poly.pdbx_seq_one_letter_code
_entity_poly.pdbx_strand_id
1 'polypeptide(L)'
;MGQFQSIVHRRSRNSPHQLKSFPDLSNFPPEVAVSVLSHLNATDLCLAACVWKHLADNELLWQSLSKVTWGYASAYNRKHQGKISFKELYMLLDEGTCLFNFDPHQGISYLVRHNVLDDSCTEIGKFINCTSTLYGKSVSEFLDTRRDVLQEIVNMQHYEGVFLPVALRQFFERVYPPEQRGEFLDTLLNKFSIRFCATNPSTPLTPESVFILCHSLILLSVDLSSPHVKNKMTKREFVKNLRGLIQGPGTEFLGDLYDNVYLEGHIALKAKKCVQKTTFPFERPYGKIFLHM
;
A
#
# COMPACT_ATOMS: atom_id res chain seq x y z
N MET A 1 -7.15 66.47 6.72
CA MET A 1 -7.90 65.19 6.70
C MET A 1 -8.12 64.82 5.25
N GLY A 2 -7.29 63.92 4.72
CA GLY A 2 -7.20 63.63 3.29
C GLY A 2 -8.09 62.47 2.85
N GLN A 3 -8.53 62.52 1.60
CA GLN A 3 -9.07 61.40 0.84
C GLN A 3 -8.49 61.40 -0.60
N PHE A 4 -7.94 60.24 -0.95
CA PHE A 4 -8.06 59.48 -2.21
C PHE A 4 -7.86 60.12 -3.62
N GLN A 5 -6.91 59.47 -4.33
CA GLN A 5 -6.86 59.08 -5.76
C GLN A 5 -5.75 59.72 -6.61
N SER A 6 -4.85 58.86 -7.13
CA SER A 6 -4.35 58.79 -8.53
C SER A 6 -3.08 57.92 -8.59
N ILE A 7 -3.13 56.71 -9.17
CA ILE A 7 -2.85 56.38 -10.58
C ILE A 7 -1.34 56.31 -10.91
N VAL A 8 -0.89 55.07 -11.09
CA VAL A 8 0.00 54.55 -12.16
C VAL A 8 1.20 55.42 -12.56
N HIS A 9 2.41 54.96 -12.21
CA HIS A 9 3.57 54.90 -13.12
C HIS A 9 4.69 54.05 -12.51
N ARG A 10 4.76 52.75 -12.85
CA ARG A 10 6.00 51.97 -12.66
C ARG A 10 6.63 51.76 -14.03
N ARG A 11 7.63 52.60 -14.31
CA ARG A 11 8.46 52.58 -15.52
C ARG A 11 9.07 51.20 -15.73
N SER A 12 8.91 50.70 -16.95
CA SER A 12 9.65 49.57 -17.51
C SER A 12 11.15 49.85 -17.48
N ARG A 13 11.93 48.90 -16.95
CA ARG A 13 13.36 48.75 -17.23
C ARG A 13 13.55 47.41 -17.92
N ASN A 14 13.83 47.46 -19.21
CA ASN A 14 14.24 46.33 -20.04
C ASN A 14 15.58 45.77 -19.53
N SER A 15 15.58 44.50 -19.15
CA SER A 15 16.78 43.66 -18.98
C SER A 15 16.73 42.52 -20.01
N PRO A 16 17.84 42.17 -20.70
CA PRO A 16 17.83 41.31 -21.89
C PRO A 16 17.81 39.80 -21.60
N HIS A 17 17.38 39.40 -20.41
CA HIS A 17 17.10 38.00 -20.07
C HIS A 17 15.71 37.91 -19.44
N GLN A 18 14.67 38.20 -20.22
CA GLN A 18 13.34 37.70 -19.88
C GLN A 18 13.43 36.18 -19.97
N LEU A 19 13.49 35.52 -18.81
CA LEU A 19 13.06 34.13 -18.70
C LEU A 19 11.74 34.05 -19.44
N LYS A 20 11.67 33.29 -20.54
CA LYS A 20 10.42 33.06 -21.26
C LYS A 20 9.46 32.52 -20.20
N SER A 21 8.53 33.37 -19.75
CA SER A 21 7.51 32.97 -18.79
C SER A 21 6.78 31.79 -19.43
N PHE A 22 6.64 30.70 -18.67
CA PHE A 22 5.86 29.57 -19.15
C PHE A 22 4.49 30.10 -19.58
N PRO A 23 4.05 29.83 -20.82
CA PRO A 23 2.74 30.26 -21.27
C PRO A 23 1.67 29.72 -20.29
N ASP A 24 0.72 30.58 -19.95
CA ASP A 24 -0.36 30.24 -19.02
C ASP A 24 -1.11 29.00 -19.53
N LEU A 25 -1.29 27.98 -18.67
CA LEU A 25 -1.96 26.72 -19.02
C LEU A 25 -3.39 26.93 -19.53
N SER A 26 -4.06 28.01 -19.10
CA SER A 26 -5.40 28.37 -19.59
C SER A 26 -5.44 28.72 -21.08
N ASN A 27 -4.30 29.03 -21.69
CA ASN A 27 -4.19 29.33 -23.12
C ASN A 27 -4.00 28.08 -23.99
N PHE A 28 -3.82 26.90 -23.39
CA PHE A 28 -3.67 25.64 -24.11
C PHE A 28 -5.02 24.94 -24.30
N PRO A 29 -5.13 24.01 -25.29
CA PRO A 29 -6.25 23.09 -25.35
C PRO A 29 -6.44 22.37 -24.01
N PRO A 30 -7.69 22.15 -23.57
CA PRO A 30 -7.98 21.58 -22.25
C PRO A 30 -7.36 20.19 -22.06
N GLU A 31 -7.23 19.39 -23.12
CA GLU A 31 -6.60 18.07 -23.10
C GLU A 31 -5.12 18.16 -22.74
N VAL A 32 -4.42 19.17 -23.27
CA VAL A 32 -2.99 19.40 -23.00
C VAL A 32 -2.81 19.89 -21.57
N ALA A 33 -3.65 20.83 -21.13
CA ALA A 33 -3.59 21.34 -19.77
C ALA A 33 -3.86 20.24 -18.72
N VAL A 34 -4.89 19.42 -18.93
CA VAL A 34 -5.20 18.25 -18.08
C VAL A 34 -4.06 17.24 -18.11
N SER A 35 -3.47 16.97 -19.27
CA SER A 35 -2.31 16.07 -19.38
C SER A 35 -1.09 16.59 -18.63
N VAL A 36 -0.87 17.90 -18.53
CA VAL A 36 0.21 18.46 -17.71
C VAL A 36 -0.13 18.28 -16.23
N LEU A 37 -1.35 18.64 -15.82
CA LEU A 37 -1.79 18.57 -14.43
C LEU A 37 -1.93 17.14 -13.90
N SER A 38 -2.15 16.13 -14.75
CA SER A 38 -2.22 14.73 -14.35
C SER A 38 -0.90 14.17 -13.79
N HIS A 39 0.20 14.89 -14.00
CA HIS A 39 1.49 14.57 -13.40
C HIS A 39 1.68 15.19 -12.01
N LEU A 40 0.72 15.97 -11.50
CA LEU A 40 0.80 16.55 -10.17
C LEU A 40 0.21 15.61 -9.11
N ASN A 41 0.76 15.65 -7.90
CA ASN A 41 0.11 15.04 -6.73
C ASN A 41 -0.96 15.99 -6.16
N ALA A 42 -1.73 15.52 -5.17
CA ALA A 42 -2.83 16.29 -4.58
C ALA A 42 -2.40 17.66 -4.05
N THR A 43 -1.25 17.76 -3.38
CA THR A 43 -0.75 19.04 -2.85
C THR A 43 -0.45 20.03 -3.96
N ASP A 44 0.28 19.58 -4.98
CA ASP A 44 0.64 20.42 -6.13
C ASP A 44 -0.59 20.80 -6.95
N LEU A 45 -1.59 19.91 -7.03
CA LEU A 45 -2.87 20.19 -7.70
C LEU A 45 -3.71 21.21 -6.92
N CYS A 46 -3.72 21.16 -5.57
CA CYS A 46 -4.32 22.20 -4.73
C CYS A 46 -3.63 23.55 -4.91
N LEU A 47 -2.29 23.59 -5.03
CA LEU A 47 -1.56 24.82 -5.32
C LEU A 47 -1.85 25.33 -6.73
N ALA A 48 -1.92 24.44 -7.73
CA ALA A 48 -2.31 24.77 -9.09
C ALA A 48 -3.71 25.38 -9.14
N ALA A 49 -4.65 24.93 -8.30
CA ALA A 49 -6.00 25.47 -8.23
C ALA A 49 -6.07 26.94 -7.77
N CYS A 50 -5.04 27.46 -7.09
CA CYS A 50 -4.94 28.88 -6.75
C CYS A 50 -4.78 29.78 -7.99
N VAL A 51 -4.27 29.24 -9.10
CA VAL A 51 -4.06 29.95 -10.36
C VAL A 51 -5.00 29.46 -11.45
N TRP A 52 -5.18 28.13 -11.56
CA TRP A 52 -5.92 27.43 -12.60
C TRP A 52 -7.09 26.63 -12.03
N LYS A 53 -7.95 27.27 -11.23
CA LYS A 53 -9.05 26.60 -10.51
C LYS A 53 -9.87 25.64 -11.38
N HIS A 54 -10.32 26.09 -12.55
CA HIS A 54 -11.16 25.30 -13.45
C HIS A 54 -10.45 24.08 -14.08
N LEU A 55 -9.12 24.11 -14.18
CA LEU A 55 -8.33 23.00 -14.70
C LEU A 55 -7.90 22.04 -13.60
N ALA A 56 -7.54 22.57 -12.42
CA ALA A 56 -7.03 21.79 -11.30
C ALA A 56 -8.14 21.13 -10.46
N ASP A 57 -9.35 21.70 -10.41
CA ASP A 57 -10.52 21.08 -9.78
C ASP A 57 -11.26 20.13 -10.74
N ASN A 58 -10.58 19.63 -11.77
CA ASN A 58 -11.16 18.72 -12.75
C ASN A 58 -11.46 17.34 -12.13
N GLU A 59 -12.71 16.88 -12.26
CA GLU A 59 -13.17 15.61 -11.69
C GLU A 59 -12.37 14.39 -12.15
N LEU A 60 -11.91 14.34 -13.40
CA LEU A 60 -11.14 13.21 -13.93
C LEU A 60 -9.74 13.15 -13.31
N LEU A 61 -9.11 14.31 -13.05
CA LEU A 61 -7.81 14.36 -12.39
C LEU A 61 -7.90 13.78 -10.98
N TRP A 62 -8.85 14.27 -10.18
CA TRP A 62 -9.06 13.80 -8.82
C TRP A 62 -9.52 12.34 -8.79
N GLN A 63 -10.39 11.92 -9.72
CA GLN A 63 -10.79 10.51 -9.85
C GLN A 63 -9.59 9.59 -10.12
N SER A 64 -8.74 9.97 -11.08
CA SER A 64 -7.56 9.21 -11.43
C SER A 64 -6.61 9.12 -10.24
N LEU A 65 -6.38 10.25 -9.57
CA LEU A 65 -5.51 10.31 -8.41
C LEU A 65 -6.03 9.43 -7.25
N SER A 66 -7.33 9.51 -6.93
CA SER A 66 -7.95 8.65 -5.92
C SER A 66 -7.83 7.16 -6.25
N LYS A 67 -8.12 6.78 -7.50
CA LYS A 67 -8.03 5.37 -7.92
C LYS A 67 -6.60 4.85 -7.93
N VAL A 68 -5.61 5.67 -8.25
CA VAL A 68 -4.19 5.27 -8.20
C VAL A 68 -3.72 5.09 -6.75
N THR A 69 -4.15 5.95 -5.83
CA THR A 69 -3.69 5.91 -4.43
C THR A 69 -4.34 4.77 -3.64
N TRP A 70 -5.67 4.61 -3.73
CA TRP A 70 -6.42 3.64 -2.93
C TRP A 70 -6.83 2.37 -3.69
N GLY A 71 -6.91 2.41 -5.03
CA GLY A 71 -7.37 1.30 -5.87
C GLY A 71 -8.86 1.00 -5.76
N TYR A 72 -9.41 1.04 -4.55
CA TYR A 72 -10.79 0.70 -4.23
C TYR A 72 -11.38 1.64 -3.18
N ALA A 73 -12.67 1.95 -3.32
CA ALA A 73 -13.54 2.51 -2.30
C ALA A 73 -14.98 2.24 -2.74
N SER A 74 -15.89 1.89 -1.82
CA SER A 74 -17.29 1.61 -2.17
C SER A 74 -17.94 2.81 -2.87
N ALA A 75 -17.55 4.03 -2.49
CA ALA A 75 -17.99 5.27 -3.13
C ALA A 75 -17.68 5.35 -4.64
N TYR A 76 -16.65 4.67 -5.16
CA TYR A 76 -16.34 4.70 -6.60
C TYR A 76 -17.42 4.05 -7.46
N ASN A 77 -18.16 3.08 -6.90
CA ASN A 77 -19.21 2.34 -7.62
C ASN A 77 -20.58 3.01 -7.49
N ARG A 78 -20.74 3.90 -6.50
CA ARG A 78 -21.94 4.71 -6.35
C ARG A 78 -21.93 5.72 -7.49
N LYS A 79 -22.68 5.47 -8.56
CA LYS A 79 -22.90 6.43 -9.67
C LYS A 79 -23.09 7.79 -9.02
N HIS A 80 -22.22 8.76 -9.29
CA HIS A 80 -22.24 10.08 -8.67
C HIS A 80 -23.66 10.64 -8.66
N GLN A 81 -24.41 10.45 -7.58
CA GLN A 81 -25.73 11.04 -7.40
C GLN A 81 -25.55 12.49 -6.94
N GLY A 82 -24.61 13.22 -7.56
CA GLY A 82 -24.35 14.64 -7.35
C GLY A 82 -24.00 15.09 -5.92
N LYS A 83 -23.70 14.19 -4.98
CA LYS A 83 -23.52 14.56 -3.56
C LYS A 83 -22.10 14.99 -3.17
N ILE A 84 -21.05 14.42 -3.79
CA ILE A 84 -19.64 14.64 -3.41
C ILE A 84 -18.78 14.66 -4.69
N SER A 85 -17.90 15.67 -4.82
CA SER A 85 -16.87 15.76 -5.87
C SER A 85 -15.72 14.77 -5.65
N PHE A 86 -14.98 14.38 -6.69
CA PHE A 86 -13.81 13.53 -6.50
C PHE A 86 -12.72 14.19 -5.64
N LYS A 87 -12.62 15.52 -5.68
CA LYS A 87 -11.71 16.27 -4.80
C LYS A 87 -12.10 16.10 -3.33
N GLU A 88 -13.37 16.28 -2.99
CA GLU A 88 -13.86 16.05 -1.63
C GLU A 88 -13.70 14.59 -1.20
N LEU A 89 -14.00 13.64 -2.09
CA LEU A 89 -13.80 12.21 -1.84
C LEU A 89 -12.32 11.90 -1.57
N TYR A 90 -11.41 12.49 -2.33
CA TYR A 90 -9.97 12.38 -2.10
C TYR A 90 -9.60 12.85 -0.69
N MET A 91 -10.10 14.01 -0.27
CA MET A 91 -9.80 14.56 1.07
C MET A 91 -10.31 13.64 2.18
N LEU A 92 -11.53 13.09 2.04
CA LEU A 92 -12.08 12.12 2.99
C LEU A 92 -11.27 10.83 3.04
N LEU A 93 -10.79 10.34 1.89
CA LEU A 93 -9.93 9.16 1.81
C LEU A 93 -8.56 9.41 2.46
N ASP A 94 -7.97 10.58 2.23
CA ASP A 94 -6.69 10.99 2.81
C ASP A 94 -6.77 11.09 4.34
N GLU A 95 -7.79 11.79 4.85
CA GLU A 95 -8.03 11.90 6.29
C GLU A 95 -8.33 10.53 6.92
N GLY A 96 -9.23 9.74 6.32
CA GLY A 96 -9.56 8.40 6.81
C GLY A 96 -8.37 7.44 6.82
N THR A 97 -7.45 7.58 5.86
CA THR A 97 -6.19 6.82 5.82
C THR A 97 -5.22 7.27 6.90
N CYS A 98 -5.09 8.58 7.12
CA CYS A 98 -4.29 9.12 8.22
C CYS A 98 -4.80 8.65 9.58
N LEU A 99 -6.13 8.67 9.77
CA LEU A 99 -6.78 8.14 10.96
C LEU A 99 -6.55 6.64 11.09
N PHE A 100 -6.71 5.84 10.03
CA PHE A 100 -6.44 4.39 10.08
C PHE A 100 -5.00 4.08 10.50
N ASN A 101 -4.04 4.84 9.98
CA ASN A 101 -2.64 4.68 10.31
C ASN A 101 -2.33 5.01 11.78
N PHE A 102 -3.14 5.85 12.42
CA PHE A 102 -3.05 6.18 13.84
C PHE A 102 -3.86 5.23 14.73
N ASP A 103 -5.14 5.04 14.41
CA ASP A 103 -6.11 4.14 15.05
C ASP A 103 -6.95 3.46 13.95
N PRO A 104 -6.69 2.17 13.65
CA PRO A 104 -7.34 1.48 12.54
C PRO A 104 -8.86 1.41 12.64
N HIS A 105 -9.40 1.25 13.85
CA HIS A 105 -10.84 1.15 14.07
C HIS A 105 -11.53 2.50 13.84
N GLN A 106 -10.92 3.59 14.31
CA GLN A 106 -11.43 4.93 14.03
C GLN A 106 -11.34 5.29 12.55
N GLY A 107 -10.26 4.91 11.87
CA GLY A 107 -10.11 5.14 10.43
C GLY A 107 -11.23 4.50 9.59
N ILE A 108 -11.52 3.21 9.83
CA ILE A 108 -12.62 2.53 9.14
C ILE A 108 -13.98 3.14 9.53
N SER A 109 -14.20 3.41 10.82
CA SER A 109 -15.45 4.04 11.30
C SER A 109 -15.69 5.41 10.65
N TYR A 110 -14.63 6.22 10.49
CA TYR A 110 -14.68 7.51 9.79
C TYR A 110 -15.09 7.31 8.33
N LEU A 111 -14.43 6.42 7.59
CA LEU A 111 -14.73 6.16 6.18
C LEU A 111 -16.17 5.66 5.97
N VAL A 112 -16.67 4.82 6.87
CA VAL A 112 -18.06 4.34 6.86
C VAL A 112 -19.03 5.48 7.13
N ARG A 113 -18.79 6.26 8.18
CA ARG A 113 -19.64 7.40 8.57
C ARG A 113 -19.77 8.44 7.45
N HIS A 114 -18.68 8.68 6.72
CA HIS A 114 -18.63 9.60 5.60
C HIS A 114 -19.07 8.99 4.27
N ASN A 115 -19.65 7.77 4.27
CA ASN A 115 -20.18 7.12 3.08
C ASN A 115 -19.11 6.86 1.99
N VAL A 116 -17.84 6.78 2.38
CA VAL A 116 -16.70 6.46 1.50
C VAL A 116 -16.59 4.95 1.31
N LEU A 117 -16.83 4.21 2.39
CA LEU A 117 -16.73 2.76 2.47
C LEU A 117 -18.03 2.17 3.03
N ASP A 118 -18.46 1.03 2.52
CA ASP A 118 -19.58 0.27 3.09
C ASP A 118 -19.12 -0.52 4.32
N ASP A 119 -19.96 -0.59 5.36
CA ASP A 119 -19.69 -1.38 6.56
C ASP A 119 -19.97 -2.87 6.32
N SER A 120 -19.12 -3.49 5.52
CA SER A 120 -19.12 -4.93 5.30
C SER A 120 -17.70 -5.45 5.22
N CYS A 121 -17.48 -6.67 5.71
CA CYS A 121 -16.14 -7.27 5.75
C CYS A 121 -15.51 -7.36 4.35
N THR A 122 -16.30 -7.66 3.32
CA THR A 122 -15.86 -7.75 1.93
C THR A 122 -15.40 -6.39 1.39
N GLU A 123 -16.14 -5.32 1.65
CA GLU A 123 -15.82 -3.98 1.15
C GLU A 123 -14.60 -3.40 1.86
N ILE A 124 -14.52 -3.57 3.19
CA ILE A 124 -13.35 -3.21 3.98
C ILE A 124 -12.12 -4.02 3.55
N GLY A 125 -12.28 -5.32 3.32
CA GLY A 125 -11.21 -6.20 2.85
C GLY A 125 -10.65 -5.75 1.50
N LYS A 126 -11.51 -5.40 0.53
CA LYS A 126 -11.08 -4.85 -0.77
C LYS A 126 -10.32 -3.54 -0.61
N PHE A 127 -10.83 -2.63 0.22
CA PHE A 127 -10.18 -1.34 0.49
C PHE A 127 -8.76 -1.53 1.03
N ILE A 128 -8.60 -2.34 2.08
CA ILE A 128 -7.28 -2.60 2.68
C ILE A 128 -6.34 -3.28 1.69
N ASN A 129 -6.84 -4.27 0.92
CA ASN A 129 -6.02 -5.02 -0.03
C ASN A 129 -5.56 -4.18 -1.24
N CYS A 130 -6.28 -3.12 -1.60
CA CYS A 130 -5.96 -2.26 -2.73
C CYS A 130 -5.20 -0.99 -2.35
N THR A 131 -5.25 -0.58 -1.09
CA THR A 131 -4.65 0.70 -0.64
C THR A 131 -3.17 0.54 -0.36
N SER A 132 -2.35 1.36 -1.03
CA SER A 132 -0.88 1.29 -0.91
C SER A 132 -0.29 2.18 0.21
N THR A 133 -1.09 3.05 0.79
CA THR A 133 -0.69 4.08 1.76
C THR A 133 -0.89 3.69 3.22
N LEU A 134 -1.45 2.50 3.49
CA LEU A 134 -1.68 2.01 4.85
C LEU A 134 -0.38 1.49 5.47
N TYR A 135 -0.22 1.77 6.77
CA TYR A 135 0.91 1.27 7.54
C TYR A 135 0.70 -0.20 7.90
N GLY A 136 1.69 -1.03 7.57
CA GLY A 136 1.60 -2.48 7.79
C GLY A 136 1.32 -2.88 9.24
N LYS A 137 1.83 -2.10 10.21
CA LYS A 137 1.52 -2.29 11.63
C LYS A 137 0.03 -2.13 11.91
N SER A 138 -0.55 -1.02 11.45
CA SER A 138 -1.97 -0.68 11.60
C SER A 138 -2.87 -1.69 10.90
N VAL A 139 -2.46 -2.17 9.71
CA VAL A 139 -3.16 -3.27 9.01
C VAL A 139 -3.11 -4.56 9.84
N SER A 140 -1.93 -4.99 10.30
CA SER A 140 -1.79 -6.20 11.10
C SER A 140 -2.62 -6.15 12.38
N GLU A 141 -2.64 -5.01 13.08
CA GLU A 141 -3.42 -4.80 14.31
C GLU A 141 -4.93 -4.88 14.05
N PHE A 142 -5.39 -4.24 12.97
CA PHE A 142 -6.79 -4.29 12.57
C PHE A 142 -7.24 -5.71 12.23
N LEU A 143 -6.42 -6.46 11.48
CA LEU A 143 -6.72 -7.82 11.05
C LEU A 143 -6.67 -8.83 12.20
N ASP A 144 -5.95 -8.55 13.29
CA ASP A 144 -5.99 -9.35 14.52
C ASP A 144 -7.35 -9.25 15.21
N THR A 145 -7.93 -8.05 15.23
CA THR A 145 -9.24 -7.81 15.84
C THR A 145 -10.39 -8.20 14.90
N ARG A 146 -10.27 -7.92 13.60
CA ARG A 146 -11.29 -8.16 12.55
C ARG A 146 -10.94 -9.37 11.68
N ARG A 147 -11.08 -10.56 12.27
CA ARG A 147 -10.79 -11.86 11.60
C ARG A 147 -11.70 -12.19 10.42
N ASP A 148 -12.90 -11.60 10.41
CA ASP A 148 -13.84 -11.64 9.28
C ASP A 148 -13.27 -10.92 8.05
N VAL A 149 -12.69 -9.74 8.23
CA VAL A 149 -12.02 -8.98 7.15
C VAL A 149 -10.76 -9.71 6.68
N LEU A 150 -9.98 -10.28 7.61
CA LEU A 150 -8.81 -11.10 7.27
C LEU A 150 -9.19 -12.27 6.35
N GLN A 151 -10.31 -12.95 6.63
CA GLN A 151 -10.78 -14.05 5.79
C GLN A 151 -11.08 -13.59 4.35
N GLU A 152 -11.70 -12.42 4.19
CA GLU A 152 -11.98 -11.86 2.87
C GLU A 152 -10.71 -11.52 2.10
N ILE A 153 -9.69 -10.97 2.78
CA ILE A 153 -8.38 -10.71 2.16
C ILE A 153 -7.71 -12.01 1.69
N VAL A 154 -7.70 -13.04 2.53
CA VAL A 154 -7.17 -14.37 2.19
C VAL A 154 -7.93 -14.98 1.00
N ASN A 155 -9.25 -14.84 0.97
CA ASN A 155 -10.10 -15.35 -0.11
C ASN A 155 -9.81 -14.69 -1.47
N MET A 156 -9.35 -13.43 -1.49
CA MET A 156 -8.98 -12.72 -2.71
C MET A 156 -7.60 -13.13 -3.27
N GLN A 157 -6.77 -13.83 -2.49
CA GLN A 157 -5.43 -14.23 -2.91
C GLN A 157 -5.45 -15.54 -3.69
N HIS A 158 -4.61 -15.64 -4.72
CA HIS A 158 -4.50 -16.79 -5.60
C HIS A 158 -3.04 -17.21 -5.70
N TYR A 159 -2.75 -18.49 -5.49
CA TYR A 159 -1.39 -19.03 -5.46
C TYR A 159 -1.19 -20.18 -6.45
N GLU A 160 -2.05 -20.29 -7.45
CA GLU A 160 -1.99 -21.37 -8.44
C GLU A 160 -0.65 -21.35 -9.17
N GLY A 161 0.07 -22.47 -9.10
CA GLY A 161 1.39 -22.62 -9.72
C GLY A 161 2.51 -21.79 -9.06
N VAL A 162 2.23 -21.10 -7.96
CA VAL A 162 3.23 -20.30 -7.23
C VAL A 162 3.97 -21.17 -6.22
N PHE A 163 5.30 -21.12 -6.25
CA PHE A 163 6.13 -21.85 -5.31
C PHE A 163 5.90 -21.39 -3.86
N LEU A 164 5.86 -22.32 -2.90
CA LEU A 164 5.41 -22.06 -1.52
C LEU A 164 6.10 -20.87 -0.82
N PRO A 165 7.44 -20.73 -0.82
CA PRO A 165 8.10 -19.57 -0.20
C PRO A 165 7.75 -18.25 -0.87
N VAL A 166 7.52 -18.26 -2.19
CA VAL A 166 7.12 -17.07 -2.97
C VAL A 166 5.68 -16.69 -2.62
N ALA A 167 4.76 -17.65 -2.59
CA ALA A 167 3.38 -17.46 -2.15
C ALA A 167 3.31 -16.90 -0.73
N LEU A 168 4.15 -17.42 0.18
CA LEU A 168 4.21 -16.96 1.57
C LEU A 168 4.74 -15.52 1.71
N ARG A 169 5.71 -15.10 0.88
CA ARG A 169 6.13 -13.68 0.82
C ARG A 169 4.99 -12.79 0.32
N GLN A 170 4.34 -13.17 -0.79
CA GLN A 170 3.19 -12.45 -1.34
C GLN A 170 2.04 -12.34 -0.35
N PHE A 171 1.84 -13.36 0.49
CA PHE A 171 0.87 -13.33 1.57
C PHE A 171 1.18 -12.22 2.58
N PHE A 172 2.43 -12.21 3.09
CA PHE A 172 2.88 -11.22 4.07
C PHE A 172 2.98 -9.79 3.54
N GLU A 173 3.04 -9.59 2.22
CA GLU A 173 2.93 -8.25 1.61
C GLU A 173 1.55 -7.62 1.78
N ARG A 174 0.49 -8.42 2.00
CA ARG A 174 -0.89 -7.93 2.13
C ARG A 174 -1.36 -7.84 3.57
N VAL A 175 -1.13 -8.89 4.36
CA VAL A 175 -1.63 -8.96 5.74
C VAL A 175 -0.65 -8.42 6.78
N TYR A 176 0.63 -8.28 6.38
CA TYR A 176 1.77 -7.94 7.22
C TYR A 176 2.00 -8.91 8.38
N PRO A 177 3.25 -9.34 8.61
CA PRO A 177 3.56 -10.19 9.76
C PRO A 177 3.48 -9.38 11.06
N PRO A 178 2.99 -9.96 12.16
CA PRO A 178 3.04 -9.31 13.47
C PRO A 178 4.49 -9.04 13.90
N GLU A 179 4.70 -7.96 14.67
CA GLU A 179 6.03 -7.58 15.17
C GLU A 179 6.64 -8.64 16.11
N GLN A 180 5.78 -9.33 16.86
CA GLN A 180 6.15 -10.40 17.79
C GLN A 180 5.49 -11.71 17.36
N ARG A 181 6.19 -12.83 17.63
CA ARG A 181 5.56 -14.15 17.49
C ARG A 181 4.46 -14.28 18.52
N GLY A 182 3.31 -14.77 18.09
CA GLY A 182 2.15 -15.00 18.94
C GLY A 182 1.02 -15.66 18.15
N GLU A 183 -0.12 -15.82 18.81
CA GLU A 183 -1.31 -16.50 18.29
C GLU A 183 -1.78 -15.93 16.93
N PHE A 184 -1.62 -14.63 16.71
CA PHE A 184 -1.98 -13.99 15.44
C PHE A 184 -1.22 -14.60 14.25
N LEU A 185 0.09 -14.85 14.41
CA LEU A 185 0.92 -15.45 13.36
C LEU A 185 0.42 -16.87 13.02
N ASP A 186 0.11 -17.68 14.05
CA ASP A 186 -0.39 -19.03 13.85
C ASP A 186 -1.73 -19.00 13.09
N THR A 187 -2.61 -18.05 13.42
CA THR A 187 -3.87 -17.87 12.71
C THR A 187 -3.66 -17.47 11.24
N LEU A 188 -2.70 -16.57 10.98
CA LEU A 188 -2.34 -16.16 9.61
C LEU A 188 -1.84 -17.35 8.80
N LEU A 189 -0.92 -18.14 9.36
CA LEU A 189 -0.34 -19.30 8.70
C LEU A 189 -1.37 -20.42 8.47
N ASN A 190 -2.29 -20.62 9.41
CA ASN A 190 -3.37 -21.59 9.25
C ASN A 190 -4.35 -21.19 8.13
N LYS A 191 -4.74 -19.91 8.06
CA LYS A 191 -5.58 -19.43 6.94
C LYS A 191 -4.85 -19.53 5.60
N PHE A 192 -3.57 -19.18 5.58
CA PHE A 192 -2.73 -19.30 4.39
C PHE A 192 -2.60 -20.76 3.92
N SER A 193 -2.35 -21.71 4.83
CA SER A 193 -2.14 -23.11 4.44
C SER A 193 -3.38 -23.73 3.81
N ILE A 194 -4.56 -23.44 4.36
CA ILE A 194 -5.86 -23.84 3.80
C ILE A 194 -6.03 -23.23 2.40
N ARG A 195 -5.78 -21.92 2.26
CA ARG A 195 -5.94 -21.22 0.97
C ARG A 195 -4.94 -21.70 -0.08
N PHE A 196 -3.70 -21.96 0.31
CA PHE A 196 -2.65 -22.46 -0.59
C PHE A 196 -3.02 -23.82 -1.17
N CYS A 197 -3.50 -24.75 -0.33
CA CYS A 197 -3.95 -26.07 -0.79
C CYS A 197 -5.22 -25.97 -1.66
N ALA A 198 -6.18 -25.13 -1.26
CA ALA A 198 -7.41 -24.92 -2.03
C ALA A 198 -7.16 -24.34 -3.44
N THR A 199 -6.11 -23.52 -3.59
CA THR A 199 -5.71 -22.94 -4.88
C THR A 199 -4.72 -23.81 -5.66
N ASN A 200 -4.18 -24.87 -5.06
CA ASN A 200 -3.25 -25.80 -5.70
C ASN A 200 -3.71 -27.26 -5.44
N PRO A 201 -4.84 -27.71 -5.99
CA PRO A 201 -5.40 -29.03 -5.69
C PRO A 201 -4.51 -30.20 -6.15
N SER A 202 -3.57 -29.96 -7.05
CA SER A 202 -2.57 -30.95 -7.50
C SER A 202 -1.36 -31.09 -6.57
N THR A 203 -1.25 -30.27 -5.52
CA THR A 203 -0.14 -30.36 -4.57
C THR A 203 -0.28 -31.63 -3.72
N PRO A 204 0.81 -32.38 -3.47
CA PRO A 204 0.78 -33.53 -2.57
C PRO A 204 0.76 -33.15 -1.09
N LEU A 205 0.76 -31.84 -0.77
CA LEU A 205 0.85 -31.33 0.59
C LEU A 205 -0.55 -31.15 1.21
N THR A 206 -0.70 -31.53 2.47
CA THR A 206 -1.90 -31.21 3.27
C THR A 206 -1.79 -29.81 3.90
N PRO A 207 -2.91 -29.18 4.31
CA PRO A 207 -2.87 -27.91 5.02
C PRO A 207 -1.99 -27.93 6.28
N GLU A 208 -1.95 -29.04 7.02
CA GLU A 208 -1.09 -29.22 8.19
C GLU A 208 0.39 -29.26 7.80
N SER A 209 0.70 -29.94 6.69
CA SER A 209 2.06 -30.00 6.14
C SER A 209 2.54 -28.61 5.72
N VAL A 210 1.69 -27.86 5.02
CA VAL A 210 1.99 -26.49 4.59
C VAL A 210 2.18 -25.58 5.81
N PHE A 211 1.33 -25.71 6.84
CA PHE A 211 1.46 -24.96 8.09
C PHE A 211 2.83 -25.17 8.76
N ILE A 212 3.27 -26.43 8.90
CA ILE A 212 4.59 -26.78 9.46
C ILE A 212 5.73 -26.23 8.59
N LEU A 213 5.60 -26.32 7.27
CA LEU A 213 6.57 -25.75 6.32
C LEU A 213 6.68 -24.24 6.48
N CYS A 214 5.56 -23.51 6.57
CA CYS A 214 5.56 -22.07 6.74
C CYS A 214 6.30 -21.64 8.02
N HIS A 215 6.05 -22.32 9.15
CA HIS A 215 6.80 -22.07 10.38
C HIS A 215 8.29 -22.30 10.18
N SER A 216 8.66 -23.41 9.56
CA SER A 216 10.05 -23.78 9.33
C SER A 216 10.76 -22.82 8.38
N LEU A 217 10.07 -22.30 7.37
CA LEU A 217 10.56 -21.28 6.44
C LEU A 217 10.82 -19.94 7.15
N ILE A 218 9.92 -19.51 8.03
CA ILE A 218 10.10 -18.28 8.83
C ILE A 218 11.27 -18.45 9.81
N LEU A 219 11.40 -19.61 10.46
CA LEU A 219 12.52 -19.91 11.35
C LEU A 219 13.84 -19.89 10.59
N LEU A 220 13.91 -20.57 9.44
CA LEU A 220 15.08 -20.56 8.55
C LEU A 220 15.41 -19.14 8.09
N SER A 221 14.42 -18.33 7.72
CA SER A 221 14.68 -16.97 7.23
C SER A 221 15.26 -16.06 8.31
N VAL A 222 14.79 -16.20 9.56
CA VAL A 222 15.36 -15.48 10.72
C VAL A 222 16.78 -15.99 11.01
N ASP A 223 16.98 -17.31 10.98
CA ASP A 223 18.28 -17.93 11.21
C ASP A 223 19.33 -17.42 10.21
N LEU A 224 19.05 -17.47 8.91
CA LEU A 224 19.94 -17.03 7.84
C LEU A 224 20.23 -15.53 7.90
N SER A 225 19.21 -14.69 8.17
CA SER A 225 19.34 -13.23 8.14
C SER A 225 19.94 -12.60 9.41
N SER A 226 19.82 -13.25 10.57
CA SER A 226 20.21 -12.64 11.85
C SER A 226 21.73 -12.60 12.06
N PRO A 227 22.37 -11.44 12.28
CA PRO A 227 23.81 -11.36 12.52
C PRO A 227 24.26 -12.04 13.84
N HIS A 228 23.32 -12.28 14.76
CA HIS A 228 23.58 -12.92 16.05
C HIS A 228 23.76 -14.44 15.95
N VAL A 229 23.28 -15.05 14.87
CA VAL A 229 23.43 -16.49 14.63
C VAL A 229 24.78 -16.71 13.94
N LYS A 230 25.74 -17.28 14.68
CA LYS A 230 27.07 -17.60 14.15
C LYS A 230 27.06 -18.84 13.25
N ASN A 231 26.37 -19.89 13.69
CA ASN A 231 26.26 -21.16 12.97
C ASN A 231 24.88 -21.22 12.33
N LYS A 232 24.83 -20.90 11.04
CA LYS A 232 23.60 -20.93 10.24
C LYS A 232 23.18 -22.36 9.97
N MET A 233 21.87 -22.61 10.00
CA MET A 233 21.30 -23.90 9.62
C MET A 233 21.66 -24.21 8.18
N THR A 234 22.28 -25.36 7.95
CA THR A 234 22.65 -25.82 6.61
C THR A 234 21.44 -26.44 5.90
N LYS A 235 21.48 -26.51 4.56
CA LYS A 235 20.46 -27.22 3.77
C LYS A 235 20.23 -28.65 4.27
N ARG A 236 21.31 -29.37 4.59
CA ARG A 236 21.22 -30.77 5.07
C ARG A 236 20.48 -30.87 6.40
N GLU A 237 20.75 -29.94 7.32
CA GLU A 237 20.05 -29.87 8.61
C GLU A 237 18.58 -29.52 8.44
N PHE A 238 18.26 -28.53 7.59
CA PHE A 238 16.87 -28.17 7.29
C PHE A 238 16.06 -29.36 6.76
N VAL A 239 16.60 -30.08 5.76
CA VAL A 239 15.95 -31.27 5.20
C VAL A 239 15.80 -32.38 6.26
N LYS A 240 16.83 -32.59 7.10
CA LYS A 240 16.79 -33.58 8.18
C LYS A 240 15.70 -33.26 9.21
N ASN A 241 15.56 -31.99 9.60
CA ASN A 241 14.58 -31.54 10.59
C ASN A 241 13.14 -31.75 10.12
N LEU A 242 12.88 -31.65 8.82
CA LEU A 242 11.53 -31.75 8.25
C LEU A 242 11.13 -33.16 7.79
N ARG A 243 12.09 -34.04 7.48
CA ARG A 243 11.84 -35.39 6.94
C ARG A 243 10.93 -36.26 7.82
N GLY A 244 10.90 -36.02 9.14
CA GLY A 244 10.06 -36.77 10.09
C GLY A 244 8.74 -36.10 10.46
N LEU A 245 8.51 -34.85 10.04
CA LEU A 245 7.35 -34.05 10.43
C LEU A 245 6.30 -33.96 9.34
N ILE A 246 6.71 -34.16 8.09
CA ILE A 246 5.86 -33.94 6.92
C ILE A 246 5.90 -35.19 6.05
N GLN A 247 4.73 -35.73 5.73
CA GLN A 247 4.59 -36.83 4.80
C GLN A 247 4.37 -36.29 3.38
N GLY A 248 5.05 -36.86 2.39
CA GLY A 248 4.83 -36.53 0.97
C GLY A 248 6.01 -35.89 0.23
N PRO A 249 6.58 -34.75 0.66
CA PRO A 249 7.58 -34.07 -0.14
C PRO A 249 8.91 -34.81 -0.18
N GLY A 250 9.49 -34.93 -1.38
CA GLY A 250 10.84 -35.46 -1.57
C GLY A 250 11.91 -34.55 -0.95
N THR A 251 13.10 -35.12 -0.73
CA THR A 251 14.25 -34.38 -0.18
C THR A 251 14.66 -33.20 -1.05
N GLU A 252 14.52 -33.34 -2.37
CA GLU A 252 14.83 -32.30 -3.34
C GLU A 252 13.93 -31.07 -3.14
N PHE A 253 12.62 -31.28 -3.01
CA PHE A 253 11.67 -30.18 -2.76
C PHE A 253 12.02 -29.39 -1.50
N LEU A 254 12.37 -30.08 -0.39
CA LEU A 254 12.82 -29.42 0.83
C LEU A 254 14.15 -28.66 0.63
N GLY A 255 15.03 -29.18 -0.23
CA GLY A 255 16.25 -28.48 -0.65
C GLY A 255 15.96 -27.20 -1.43
N ASP A 256 14.99 -27.24 -2.35
CA ASP A 256 14.57 -26.11 -3.17
C ASP A 256 13.93 -25.00 -2.31
N LEU A 257 13.15 -25.38 -1.29
CA LEU A 257 12.63 -24.45 -0.31
C LEU A 257 13.75 -23.68 0.41
N TYR A 258 14.81 -24.39 0.83
CA TYR A 258 15.97 -23.79 1.47
C TYR A 258 16.69 -22.82 0.52
N ASP A 259 16.96 -23.25 -0.71
CA ASP A 259 17.66 -22.42 -1.69
C ASP A 259 16.90 -21.13 -1.97
N ASN A 260 15.58 -21.20 -2.09
CA ASN A 260 14.78 -20.01 -2.32
C ASN A 260 14.90 -19.01 -1.16
N VAL A 261 14.90 -19.46 0.10
CA VAL A 261 15.08 -18.56 1.25
C VAL A 261 16.51 -18.00 1.31
N TYR A 262 17.50 -18.83 0.97
CA TYR A 262 18.90 -18.41 0.93
C TYR A 262 19.18 -17.35 -0.14
N LEU A 263 18.60 -17.50 -1.34
CA LEU A 263 18.82 -16.61 -2.48
C LEU A 263 17.97 -15.33 -2.42
N GLU A 264 16.67 -15.45 -2.15
CA GLU A 264 15.72 -14.32 -2.18
C GLU A 264 15.64 -13.59 -0.82
N GLY A 265 16.12 -14.23 0.25
CA GLY A 265 16.14 -13.65 1.59
C GLY A 265 14.84 -13.82 2.38
N HIS A 266 14.62 -12.88 3.30
CA HIS A 266 13.69 -13.04 4.42
C HIS A 266 12.21 -13.21 3.98
N ILE A 267 11.49 -14.14 4.60
CA ILE A 267 10.10 -14.48 4.23
C ILE A 267 9.11 -13.42 4.73
N ALA A 268 9.17 -13.11 6.03
CA ALA A 268 8.30 -12.13 6.68
C ALA A 268 9.06 -10.80 6.81
N LEU A 269 9.25 -10.07 5.71
CA LEU A 269 9.96 -8.79 5.75
C LEU A 269 9.28 -7.88 6.79
N LYS A 270 10.07 -7.31 7.71
CA LYS A 270 9.58 -6.23 8.56
C LYS A 270 9.05 -5.15 7.63
N ALA A 271 7.83 -4.68 7.88
CA ALA A 271 7.22 -3.61 7.11
C ALA A 271 8.28 -2.53 6.89
N LYS A 272 8.72 -2.35 5.63
CA LYS A 272 9.51 -1.17 5.31
C LYS A 272 8.64 -0.01 5.78
N LYS A 273 9.18 0.91 6.59
CA LYS A 273 8.55 2.24 6.74
C LYS A 273 8.10 2.60 5.34
N CYS A 274 6.83 2.95 5.14
CA CYS A 274 6.37 3.45 3.85
C CYS A 274 7.44 4.43 3.41
N VAL A 275 8.31 4.01 2.49
CA VAL A 275 9.02 4.94 1.66
C VAL A 275 7.82 5.49 0.95
N GLN A 276 7.37 6.68 1.37
CA GLN A 276 6.53 7.49 0.51
C GLN A 276 7.20 7.31 -0.83
N LYS A 277 6.57 6.59 -1.76
CA LYS A 277 7.04 6.60 -3.12
C LYS A 277 6.90 8.07 -3.43
N THR A 278 8.00 8.81 -3.30
CA THR A 278 8.04 10.16 -3.80
C THR A 278 7.69 9.91 -5.23
N THR A 279 6.51 10.38 -5.64
CA THR A 279 6.02 10.18 -7.00
C THR A 279 7.04 10.73 -8.00
N PHE A 280 8.04 11.50 -7.52
CA PHE A 280 9.17 12.04 -8.26
C PHE A 280 10.52 11.81 -7.56
N PRO A 281 11.60 11.57 -8.34
CA PRO A 281 12.98 11.48 -7.87
C PRO A 281 13.63 12.86 -7.62
N PHE A 282 12.86 13.96 -7.59
CA PHE A 282 13.41 15.31 -7.41
C PHE A 282 13.19 15.79 -5.97
N GLU A 283 14.27 16.14 -5.26
CA GLU A 283 14.19 16.83 -3.97
C GLU A 283 13.45 18.16 -4.17
N ARG A 284 12.32 18.33 -3.48
CA ARG A 284 11.53 19.56 -3.55
C ARG A 284 12.30 20.71 -2.88
N PRO A 285 12.53 21.85 -3.56
CA PRO A 285 13.29 22.97 -2.98
C PRO A 285 12.61 23.60 -1.75
N TYR A 286 11.33 23.31 -1.50
CA TYR A 286 10.56 23.88 -0.39
C TYR A 286 10.26 22.88 0.75
N GLY A 287 10.72 21.62 0.66
CA GLY A 287 10.43 20.57 1.64
C GLY A 287 11.12 20.73 3.01
N LYS A 288 12.11 21.63 3.13
CA LYS A 288 12.87 21.84 4.37
C LYS A 288 12.35 22.98 5.26
N ILE A 289 11.30 23.70 4.84
CA ILE A 289 10.83 24.89 5.57
C ILE A 289 10.01 24.49 6.82
N PHE A 290 9.40 23.31 6.82
CA PHE A 290 8.54 22.82 7.91
C PHE A 290 9.22 21.79 8.84
N LEU A 291 10.52 21.52 8.65
CA LEU A 291 11.27 20.56 9.49
C LEU A 291 12.05 21.24 10.64
N HIS A 292 11.93 22.56 10.79
CA HIS A 292 12.56 23.33 11.85
C HIS A 292 11.58 24.26 12.60
N MET A 293 10.47 23.68 13.06
CA MET A 293 9.72 24.14 14.23
C MET A 293 9.38 22.93 15.09
#